data_AF-A0A3D1QWZ3-F1
#
_entry.id   AF-A0A3D1QWZ3-F1
#
_cell.length_a   1.000
_cell.length_b   1.000
_cell.length_c   1.000
_cell.angle_alpha   90.00
_cell.angle_beta   90.00
_cell.angle_gamma   90.00
#
_symmetry.space_group_name_H-M   'P 1'
#
loop_
_entity.id
_entity.type
_entity.pdbx_description
1 polymer ?
#
loop_
_entity_poly.entity_id
_entity_poly.type
_entity_poly.pdbx_seq_one_letter_code
_entity_poly.pdbx_strand_id
1 'polypeptide(L)'
;MRRSEKARRLRDVNSEGRVVTKEKDGREKVKTFTWWRKTTEAGRFHTLTRFKTPADVRDEAILFLERDRDTSDVFLYLPNFKKTRRVESQSQSASFMGTAFSYSDIAAPHADDYTHKLLKSEPCPGDEKSRCQVVESVP
;
A
#
# COMPACT_ATOMS: atom_id res chain seq x y z
N MET A 1 -14.50 -11.46 -1.37
CA MET A 1 -13.27 -10.68 -1.68
C MET A 1 -13.24 -10.18 -3.12
N ARG A 2 -13.32 -11.04 -4.15
CA ARG A 2 -13.30 -10.63 -5.58
C ARG A 2 -14.24 -9.48 -5.99
N ARG A 3 -15.48 -9.45 -5.48
CA ARG A 3 -16.43 -8.34 -5.75
C ARG A 3 -15.91 -6.99 -5.26
N SER A 4 -15.29 -6.96 -4.09
CA SER A 4 -14.71 -5.74 -3.52
C SER A 4 -13.49 -5.28 -4.31
N GLU A 5 -12.63 -6.22 -4.72
CA GLU A 5 -11.49 -5.91 -5.60
C GLU A 5 -11.95 -5.30 -6.93
N LYS A 6 -12.94 -5.91 -7.59
CA LYS A 6 -13.48 -5.38 -8.86
C LYS A 6 -14.03 -3.95 -8.70
N ALA A 7 -14.67 -3.64 -7.58
CA ALA A 7 -15.17 -2.29 -7.30
C ALA A 7 -14.05 -1.26 -7.08
N ARG A 8 -12.84 -1.70 -6.70
CA ARG A 8 -11.66 -0.85 -6.51
C ARG A 8 -10.82 -0.66 -7.79
N ARG A 9 -11.12 -1.38 -8.87
CA ARG A 9 -10.41 -1.25 -10.16
C ARG A 9 -10.83 0.02 -10.90
N LEU A 10 -10.31 1.15 -10.43
CA LEU A 10 -10.37 2.43 -11.13
C LEU A 10 -9.20 2.53 -12.11
N ARG A 11 -9.42 3.13 -13.28
CA ARG A 11 -8.40 3.25 -14.33
C ARG A 11 -7.17 4.00 -13.82
N ASP A 12 -7.39 5.19 -13.27
CA ASP A 12 -6.36 6.04 -12.70
C ASP A 12 -6.88 6.64 -11.38
N VAL A 13 -6.00 6.71 -10.38
CA VAL A 13 -6.27 7.32 -9.08
C VAL A 13 -5.12 8.26 -8.74
N ASN A 14 -5.45 9.45 -8.25
CA ASN A 14 -4.51 10.39 -7.66
C ASN A 14 -5.00 10.73 -6.26
N SER A 15 -4.12 10.78 -5.27
CA SER A 15 -4.47 11.29 -3.95
C SER A 15 -3.27 11.87 -3.21
N GLU A 16 -3.58 12.65 -2.19
CA GLU A 16 -2.60 13.15 -1.24
C GLU A 16 -2.75 12.40 0.08
N GLY A 17 -1.62 12.05 0.68
CA GLY A 17 -1.55 11.29 1.91
C GLY A 17 -0.68 11.99 2.95
N ARG A 18 -1.00 11.75 4.21
CA ARG A 18 -0.21 12.16 5.36
C ARG A 18 -0.07 10.96 6.29
N VAL A 19 1.17 10.60 6.61
CA VAL A 19 1.47 9.57 7.61
C VAL A 19 2.12 10.21 8.82
N VAL A 20 1.67 9.83 10.01
CA VAL A 20 2.21 10.26 11.29
C VAL A 20 2.72 9.03 12.01
N THR A 21 4.01 9.03 12.34
CA THR A 21 4.63 8.00 13.19
C THR A 21 4.96 8.63 14.54
N LYS A 22 4.49 8.00 15.61
CA LYS A 22 4.75 8.41 16.99
C LYS A 22 5.75 7.49 17.65
N GLU A 23 6.80 8.05 18.21
CA GLU A 23 7.83 7.31 18.96
C GLU A 23 7.41 7.12 20.43
N LYS A 24 8.12 6.23 21.14
CA LYS A 24 7.81 5.88 22.55
C LYS A 24 7.88 7.09 23.50
N ASP A 25 8.74 8.06 23.19
CA ASP A 25 8.91 9.30 23.95
C ASP A 25 7.86 10.38 23.60
N GLY A 26 6.91 10.06 22.70
CA GLY A 26 5.85 10.96 22.27
C GLY A 26 6.21 11.86 21.10
N ARG A 27 7.45 11.84 20.58
CA ARG A 27 7.82 12.61 19.38
C ARG A 27 7.06 12.11 18.16
N GLU A 28 6.62 13.05 17.33
CA GLU A 28 5.93 12.76 16.09
C GLU A 28 6.80 13.11 14.88
N LYS A 29 6.80 12.22 13.90
CA LYS A 29 7.34 12.48 12.56
C LYS A 29 6.20 12.43 11.58
N VAL A 30 6.06 13.50 10.79
CA VAL A 30 5.00 13.65 9.81
C VAL A 30 5.62 13.63 8.42
N LYS A 31 5.14 12.73 7.56
CA LYS A 31 5.49 12.70 6.14
C LYS A 31 4.24 12.96 5.31
N THR A 32 4.35 13.79 4.29
CA THR A 32 3.28 13.99 3.30
C THR A 32 3.75 13.52 1.94
N PHE A 33 2.83 12.98 1.16
CA PHE A 33 3.14 12.42 -0.15
C PHE A 33 1.94 12.57 -1.09
N THR A 34 2.23 12.52 -2.38
CA THR A 34 1.21 12.26 -3.41
C THR A 34 1.44 10.86 -3.94
N TRP A 35 0.35 10.14 -4.16
CA TRP A 35 0.39 8.86 -4.84
C TRP A 35 -0.45 8.90 -6.12
N TRP A 36 0.02 8.18 -7.13
CA TRP A 36 -0.69 7.93 -8.35
C TRP A 36 -0.76 6.43 -8.55
N ARG A 37 -1.94 5.93 -8.87
CA ARG A 37 -2.14 4.52 -9.24
C ARG A 37 -2.77 4.45 -10.61
N LYS A 38 -2.20 3.59 -11.45
CA LYS A 38 -2.75 3.21 -12.74
C LYS A 38 -3.04 1.72 -12.74
N THR A 39 -4.22 1.34 -13.21
CA THR A 39 -4.59 -0.07 -13.42
C THR A 39 -4.31 -0.44 -14.87
N THR A 40 -3.57 -1.53 -15.09
CA THR A 40 -3.29 -2.05 -16.43
C THR A 40 -4.53 -2.75 -17.01
N GLU A 41 -4.51 -3.04 -18.31
CA GLU A 41 -5.57 -3.84 -18.96
C GLU A 41 -5.68 -5.24 -18.36
N ALA A 42 -4.55 -5.81 -17.89
CA ALA A 42 -4.50 -7.07 -17.16
C ALA A 42 -5.02 -6.95 -15.71
N GLY A 43 -5.40 -5.76 -15.25
CA GLY A 43 -5.93 -5.53 -13.91
C GLY A 43 -4.86 -5.44 -12.81
N ARG A 44 -3.60 -5.18 -13.18
CA ARG A 44 -2.47 -4.98 -12.26
C ARG A 44 -2.31 -3.51 -11.88
N PHE A 45 -1.87 -3.23 -10.66
CA PHE A 45 -1.67 -1.88 -10.18
C PHE A 45 -0.21 -1.42 -10.29
N HIS A 46 -0.01 -0.29 -10.96
CA HIS A 46 1.24 0.45 -10.94
C HIS A 46 1.06 1.67 -10.05
N THR A 47 1.80 1.75 -8.95
CA THR A 47 1.67 2.84 -7.97
C THR A 47 2.96 3.61 -7.86
N LEU A 48 2.91 4.92 -8.11
CA LEU A 48 4.00 5.85 -7.86
C LEU A 48 3.66 6.71 -6.65
N THR A 49 4.53 6.71 -5.65
CA THR A 49 4.44 7.59 -4.48
C THR A 49 5.61 8.56 -4.52
N ARG A 50 5.36 9.87 -4.33
CA ARG A 50 6.41 10.90 -4.20
C ARG A 50 6.21 11.67 -2.91
N PHE A 51 7.26 11.76 -2.12
CA PHE A 51 7.25 12.48 -0.85
C PHE A 51 7.40 13.99 -1.05
N LYS A 52 6.57 14.77 -0.36
CA LYS A 52 6.57 16.23 -0.37
C LYS A 52 7.27 16.81 0.86
N THR A 53 7.07 16.20 2.02
CA THR A 53 7.67 16.61 3.31
C THR A 53 8.00 15.40 4.19
N PRO A 54 8.96 15.50 5.12
CA PRO A 54 9.84 16.64 5.38
C PRO A 54 10.96 16.82 4.32
N ALA A 55 11.84 17.81 4.52
CA ALA A 55 12.90 18.15 3.57
C ALA A 55 13.91 17.02 3.34
N ASP A 56 14.10 16.15 4.33
CA ASP A 56 14.99 14.98 4.30
C ASP A 56 14.57 13.92 3.29
N VAL A 57 13.27 13.73 3.08
CA VAL A 57 12.69 12.76 2.13
C VAL A 57 12.03 13.43 0.93
N ARG A 58 12.14 14.75 0.79
CA ARG A 58 11.52 15.50 -0.30
C ARG A 58 11.99 14.95 -1.64
N ASP A 59 11.03 14.66 -2.51
CA ASP A 59 11.24 14.11 -3.86
C ASP A 59 11.81 12.69 -3.92
N GLU A 60 12.00 12.02 -2.78
CA GLU A 60 12.10 10.57 -2.77
C GLU A 60 10.82 10.00 -3.37
N ALA A 61 10.98 8.97 -4.22
CA ALA A 61 9.86 8.35 -4.89
C ALA A 61 9.96 6.84 -4.85
N ILE A 62 8.80 6.19 -4.74
CA ILE A 62 8.69 4.73 -4.75
C ILE A 62 7.74 4.35 -5.88
N LEU A 63 8.19 3.45 -6.74
CA LEU A 63 7.39 2.88 -7.82
C LEU A 63 7.17 1.39 -7.56
N PHE A 64 5.91 1.00 -7.40
CA PHE A 64 5.45 -0.38 -7.38
C PHE A 64 4.91 -0.75 -8.75
N LEU A 65 5.44 -1.83 -9.33
CA LEU A 65 4.95 -2.44 -10.57
C LEU A 65 4.57 -3.90 -10.29
N GLU A 66 3.29 -4.16 -10.17
CA GLU A 66 2.78 -5.53 -10.10
C GLU A 66 3.00 -6.30 -11.40
N ARG A 67 3.40 -7.57 -11.29
CA ARG A 67 3.60 -8.49 -12.41
C ARG A 67 2.61 -9.65 -12.34
N ASP A 68 2.59 -10.46 -13.39
CA ASP A 68 1.58 -11.51 -13.58
C ASP A 68 1.70 -12.74 -12.64
N ARG A 69 2.78 -12.86 -11.86
CA ARG A 69 3.05 -14.03 -10.97
C ARG A 69 3.11 -13.65 -9.49
N ASP A 70 2.31 -12.67 -9.08
CA ASP A 70 2.24 -12.15 -7.70
C ASP A 70 3.58 -11.64 -7.17
N THR A 71 4.47 -11.31 -8.10
CA THR A 71 5.72 -10.60 -7.82
C THR A 71 5.52 -9.13 -8.14
N SER A 72 5.97 -8.26 -7.25
CA SER A 72 6.04 -6.83 -7.52
C SER A 72 7.50 -6.40 -7.69
N ASP A 73 7.78 -5.61 -8.73
CA ASP A 73 9.02 -4.86 -8.80
C ASP A 73 8.84 -3.54 -8.04
N VAL A 74 9.73 -3.29 -7.09
CA VAL A 74 9.71 -2.07 -6.29
C VAL A 74 10.99 -1.30 -6.55
N PHE A 75 10.86 -0.05 -6.96
CA PHE A 75 11.97 0.86 -7.19
C PHE A 75 11.90 2.04 -6.23
N LEU A 76 13.03 2.36 -5.60
CA LEU A 76 13.23 3.52 -4.76
C LEU A 76 14.15 4.50 -5.50
N TYR A 77 13.65 5.71 -5.74
CA TYR A 77 14.43 6.81 -6.30
C TYR A 77 14.86 7.76 -5.17
N LEU A 78 16.16 8.01 -5.12
CA LEU A 78 16.80 8.91 -4.15
C LEU A 78 17.39 10.12 -4.88
N PRO A 79 16.73 11.29 -4.84
CA PRO A 79 17.10 12.46 -5.65
C PRO A 79 18.48 13.01 -5.27
N ASN A 80 18.83 12.99 -3.98
CA ASN A 80 20.12 13.48 -3.47
C ASN A 80 21.32 12.76 -4.09
N PHE A 81 21.13 11.50 -4.46
CA PHE A 81 22.17 10.69 -5.11
C PHE A 81 21.94 10.53 -6.62
N LYS A 82 20.80 11.01 -7.15
CA LYS A 82 20.33 10.73 -8.52
C LYS A 82 20.38 9.23 -8.85
N LYS A 83 20.03 8.40 -7.87
CA LYS A 83 20.09 6.93 -7.99
C LYS A 83 18.72 6.31 -7.85
N THR A 84 18.48 5.30 -8.67
CA THR A 84 17.36 4.38 -8.55
C THR A 84 17.89 3.05 -8.05
N ARG A 85 17.28 2.52 -6.99
CA ARG A 85 17.59 1.20 -6.43
C ARG A 85 16.36 0.31 -6.56
N ARG A 86 16.56 -0.96 -6.94
CA ARG A 86 15.54 -2.00 -6.82
C ARG A 86 15.49 -2.51 -5.38
N VAL A 87 14.29 -2.60 -4.81
CA VAL A 87 14.04 -3.24 -3.52
C VAL A 87 13.73 -4.71 -3.80
N GLU A 88 14.61 -5.59 -3.33
CA GLU A 88 14.48 -7.03 -3.51
C GLU A 88 13.21 -7.56 -2.84
N SER A 89 12.62 -8.62 -3.41
CA SER A 89 11.35 -9.18 -2.93
C SER A 89 11.42 -9.62 -1.45
N GLN A 90 12.57 -10.14 -0.99
CA GLN A 90 12.78 -10.50 0.42
C GLN A 90 12.72 -9.29 1.37
N SER A 91 12.97 -8.09 0.86
CA SER A 91 12.89 -6.84 1.63
C SER A 91 11.48 -6.24 1.61
N GLN A 92 10.49 -6.87 0.98
CA GLN A 92 9.13 -6.31 0.93
C GLN A 92 8.39 -6.40 2.28
N SER A 93 8.79 -7.32 3.16
CA SER A 93 8.34 -7.37 4.56
C SER A 93 8.98 -6.30 5.44
N ALA A 94 10.01 -5.59 4.94
CA ALA A 94 10.67 -4.54 5.69
C ALA A 94 9.75 -3.33 5.88
N SER A 95 10.04 -2.56 6.94
CA SER A 95 9.32 -1.32 7.23
C SER A 95 9.36 -0.36 6.04
N PHE A 96 8.17 0.04 5.62
CA PHE A 96 7.95 1.10 4.64
C PHE A 96 8.35 2.43 5.26
N MET A 97 9.57 2.88 4.95
CA MET A 97 10.10 4.19 5.30
C MET A 97 9.99 4.55 6.79
N GLY A 98 10.23 3.59 7.68
CA GLY A 98 10.21 3.80 9.12
C GLY A 98 8.80 3.89 9.72
N THR A 99 7.79 3.42 8.98
CA THR A 99 6.42 3.27 9.49
C THR A 99 6.19 1.84 9.99
N ALA A 100 5.04 1.60 10.63
CA ALA A 100 4.61 0.26 11.01
C ALA A 100 4.11 -0.57 9.81
N PHE A 101 3.92 0.05 8.64
CA PHE A 101 3.55 -0.65 7.41
C PHE A 101 4.78 -1.29 6.78
N SER A 102 4.57 -2.41 6.11
CA SER A 102 5.52 -3.06 5.22
C SER A 102 5.35 -2.56 3.77
N TYR A 103 6.31 -2.83 2.88
CA TYR A 103 6.12 -2.57 1.45
C TYR A 103 4.97 -3.40 0.87
N SER A 104 4.77 -4.63 1.36
CA SER A 104 3.64 -5.49 0.97
C SER A 104 2.28 -4.89 1.32
N ASP A 105 2.16 -4.19 2.46
CA ASP A 105 0.88 -3.54 2.84
C ASP A 105 0.48 -2.44 1.85
N ILE A 106 1.48 -1.79 1.23
CA ILE A 106 1.27 -0.74 0.22
C ILE A 106 0.98 -1.33 -1.17
N ALA A 107 1.54 -2.51 -1.44
CA ALA A 107 1.48 -3.19 -2.73
C ALA A 107 0.10 -3.80 -3.09
N ALA A 108 -0.97 -3.48 -2.36
CA ALA A 108 -2.37 -3.82 -2.67
C ALA A 108 -2.63 -5.29 -3.07
N PRO A 109 -2.82 -6.20 -2.09
CA PRO A 109 -3.07 -7.60 -2.38
C PRO A 109 -4.33 -7.85 -3.24
N HIS A 110 -4.26 -8.86 -4.11
CA HIS A 110 -5.41 -9.39 -4.84
C HIS A 110 -6.20 -10.38 -3.99
N ALA A 111 -7.48 -10.55 -4.31
CA ALA A 111 -8.34 -11.52 -3.62
C ALA A 111 -7.92 -12.98 -3.88
N ASP A 112 -7.14 -13.24 -4.93
CA ASP A 112 -6.69 -14.59 -5.27
C ASP A 112 -5.34 -14.93 -4.62
N ASP A 113 -4.66 -13.95 -3.99
CA ASP A 113 -3.42 -14.17 -3.23
C ASP A 113 -3.67 -14.86 -1.87
N TYR A 114 -4.94 -15.14 -1.54
CA TYR A 114 -5.34 -15.68 -0.25
C TYR A 114 -6.47 -16.71 -0.40
N THR A 115 -6.44 -17.70 0.47
CA THR A 115 -7.59 -18.56 0.75
C THR A 115 -8.47 -17.90 1.81
N HIS A 116 -9.76 -17.73 1.48
CA HIS A 116 -10.71 -17.03 2.34
C HIS A 116 -11.73 -17.97 2.98
N LYS A 117 -11.96 -17.78 4.28
CA LYS A 117 -13.01 -18.48 5.03
C LYS A 117 -13.92 -17.47 5.72
N LEU A 118 -15.22 -17.55 5.43
CA LEU A 118 -16.22 -16.78 6.17
C LEU A 118 -16.40 -17.38 7.56
N LEU A 119 -16.12 -16.59 8.60
CA LEU A 119 -16.24 -17.04 9.98
C LEU A 119 -17.64 -16.77 10.54
N LYS A 120 -18.10 -15.51 10.43
CA LYS A 120 -19.39 -15.07 10.97
C LYS A 120 -19.86 -13.77 10.34
N SER A 121 -21.13 -13.44 10.60
CA SER A 121 -21.71 -12.12 10.34
C SER A 121 -22.06 -11.45 11.66
N GLU A 122 -21.64 -10.20 11.85
CA GLU A 122 -21.86 -9.43 13.08
C GLU A 122 -22.23 -7.97 12.77
N PRO A 123 -22.74 -7.17 13.72
CA PRO A 123 -22.94 -5.75 13.50
C PRO A 123 -21.64 -5.04 13.11
N CYS A 124 -21.70 -4.06 12.21
CA CYS A 124 -20.50 -3.32 11.82
C CYS A 124 -19.98 -2.43 12.97
N PRO A 125 -18.65 -2.30 13.14
CA PRO A 125 -18.09 -1.37 14.12
C PRO A 125 -18.56 0.06 13.85
N GLY A 126 -19.22 0.69 14.83
CA GLY A 126 -19.75 2.05 14.73
C GLY A 126 -21.10 2.20 14.01
N ASP A 127 -21.67 1.13 13.46
CA ASP A 127 -23.03 1.11 12.90
C ASP A 127 -23.70 -0.24 13.15
N GLU A 128 -24.48 -0.30 14.23
CA GLU A 128 -25.17 -1.52 14.67
C GLU A 128 -26.29 -1.96 13.72
N LYS A 129 -26.77 -1.07 12.84
CA LYS A 129 -27.85 -1.38 11.89
C LYS A 129 -27.35 -2.14 10.67
N SER A 130 -26.06 -2.03 10.37
CA SER A 130 -25.42 -2.71 9.26
C SER A 130 -24.79 -4.04 9.69
N ARG A 131 -24.76 -5.03 8.79
CA ARG A 131 -24.11 -6.33 9.02
C ARG A 131 -22.78 -6.41 8.27
N CYS A 132 -21.72 -6.72 9.01
CA CYS A 132 -20.36 -6.92 8.52
C CYS A 132 -20.01 -8.41 8.52
N GLN A 133 -19.24 -8.84 7.52
CA GLN A 133 -18.74 -10.21 7.39
C GLN A 133 -17.32 -10.29 7.95
N VAL A 134 -17.09 -11.20 8.90
CA VAL A 134 -15.76 -11.51 9.41
C VAL A 134 -15.17 -12.63 8.56
N VAL A 135 -14.11 -12.31 7.82
CA VAL A 135 -13.46 -13.21 6.87
C VAL A 135 -12.02 -13.42 7.30
N GLU A 136 -11.65 -14.68 7.50
CA GLU A 136 -10.26 -15.11 7.63
C GLU A 136 -9.62 -15.20 6.24
N SER A 137 -8.40 -14.69 6.10
CA SER A 137 -7.64 -14.71 4.84
C SER A 137 -6.24 -15.22 5.13
N VAL A 138 -5.90 -16.37 4.54
CA VAL A 138 -4.60 -17.04 4.72
C VAL A 138 -3.87 -17.00 3.37
N PRO A 139 -2.64 -16.46 3.29
CA PRO A 139 -1.83 -16.52 2.06
C PRO A 139 -1.61 -17.95 1.58
#